data_AF-A0A1T5E0L2-F1
#
_entry.id   AF-A0A1T5E0L2-F1
#
_cell.length_a   1.000
_cell.length_b   1.000
_cell.length_c   1.000
_cell.angle_alpha   90.00
_cell.angle_beta   90.00
_cell.angle_gamma   90.00
#
_symmetry.space_group_name_H-M   'P 1'
#
loop_
_entity.id
_entity.type
_entity.pdbx_description
1 polymer ?
#
loop_
_entity_poly.entity_id
_entity_poly.type
_entity_poly.pdbx_seq_one_letter_code
_entity_poly.pdbx_strand_id
1 'polypeptide(L)'
;MQNSNMSKTKKTMLILGTVVALLFIFLIAANYIYVSKNETLLYKIQQQLTYSKEDWENYRTNQRILAENPTDGSGVTEVSAAPDKYDIYPVDINKVPEEFKKEELEKLNKADFESLIVAKKAPDNEDAQIALIRFTDRKLTDVIIQQKINIKVGKCYENPQKDDNFSCVSCMILLYNREKKDWVEAPDGDNFLKTAYDFYQPSDGEQWEARDLTLRIPFDYDLFKKYTSTRLN
;
A
#
# COMPACT_ATOMS: atom_id res chain seq x y z
N MET A 1 37.79 2.69 50.65
CA MET A 1 37.38 2.36 49.26
C MET A 1 37.79 0.92 48.98
N GLN A 2 36.88 -0.04 49.10
CA GLN A 2 37.18 -1.45 48.89
C GLN A 2 36.66 -1.85 47.50
N ASN A 3 37.58 -1.93 46.53
CA ASN A 3 37.29 -2.52 45.22
C ASN A 3 37.13 -4.03 45.42
N SER A 4 35.89 -4.52 45.46
CA SER A 4 35.61 -5.95 45.53
C SER A 4 35.93 -6.60 44.16
N ASN A 5 37.11 -7.22 44.06
CA ASN A 5 37.45 -8.09 42.93
C ASN A 5 36.59 -9.37 43.02
N MET A 6 35.42 -9.32 42.40
CA MET A 6 34.52 -10.46 42.31
C MET A 6 35.16 -11.56 41.46
N SER A 7 35.26 -12.79 42.00
CA SER A 7 35.91 -13.92 41.33
C SER A 7 35.28 -14.21 39.97
N LYS A 8 36.08 -14.70 39.00
CA LYS A 8 35.61 -15.00 37.64
C LYS A 8 34.32 -15.82 37.63
N THR A 9 34.24 -16.86 38.46
CA THR A 9 33.05 -17.73 38.60
C THR A 9 31.81 -16.99 39.09
N LYS A 10 31.95 -16.05 40.04
CA LYS A 10 30.82 -15.21 40.51
C LYS A 10 30.37 -14.22 39.43
N LYS A 11 31.29 -13.66 38.64
CA LYS A 11 30.94 -12.83 37.46
C LYS A 11 30.19 -13.63 36.41
N THR A 12 30.63 -14.85 36.10
CA THR A 12 29.95 -15.70 35.11
C THR A 12 28.54 -16.10 35.57
N MET A 13 28.37 -16.46 36.85
CA MET A 13 27.03 -16.75 37.39
C MET A 13 26.13 -15.51 37.41
N LEU A 14 26.68 -14.33 37.74
CA LEU A 14 25.90 -13.10 37.75
C LEU A 14 25.39 -12.76 36.34
N ILE A 15 26.26 -12.85 35.32
CA ILE A 15 25.92 -12.63 33.91
C ILE A 15 24.89 -13.65 33.43
N LEU A 16 25.08 -14.93 33.76
CA LEU A 16 24.13 -15.97 33.38
C LEU A 16 22.76 -15.72 34.03
N GLY A 17 22.74 -15.31 35.30
CA GLY A 17 21.53 -14.93 36.02
C GLY A 17 20.81 -13.74 35.38
N THR A 18 21.52 -12.69 34.98
CA THR A 18 20.90 -11.53 34.29
C THR A 18 20.40 -11.90 32.89
N VAL A 19 21.12 -12.73 32.14
CA VAL A 19 20.67 -13.18 30.81
C VAL A 19 19.39 -14.02 30.93
N VAL A 20 19.33 -14.93 31.90
CA VAL A 20 18.13 -15.75 32.17
C VAL A 20 16.96 -14.87 32.63
N ALA A 21 17.22 -13.87 33.48
CA ALA A 21 16.20 -12.93 33.92
C ALA A 21 15.66 -12.08 32.76
N LEU A 22 16.54 -11.60 31.86
CA LEU A 22 16.13 -10.88 30.65
C LEU A 22 15.32 -11.76 29.70
N LEU A 23 15.71 -13.03 29.53
CA LEU A 23 14.93 -14.01 28.75
C LEU A 23 13.54 -14.26 29.36
N PHE A 24 13.45 -14.34 30.69
CA PHE A 24 12.16 -14.49 31.38
C PHE A 24 11.27 -13.25 31.21
N ILE A 25 11.83 -12.05 31.32
CA ILE A 25 11.10 -10.80 31.06
C ILE A 25 10.63 -10.74 29.60
N PHE A 26 11.48 -11.17 28.67
CA PHE A 26 11.14 -11.24 27.25
C PHE A 26 9.99 -12.23 26.98
N LEU A 27 10.00 -13.41 27.62
CA LEU A 27 8.92 -14.41 27.52
C LEU A 27 7.60 -13.90 28.11
N ILE A 28 7.64 -13.17 29.23
CA ILE A 28 6.44 -12.58 29.85
C ILE A 28 5.87 -11.48 28.96
N ALA A 29 6.74 -10.60 28.42
CA ALA A 29 6.32 -9.55 27.48
C ALA A 29 5.74 -10.16 26.19
N ALA A 30 6.36 -11.22 25.67
CA ALA A 30 5.90 -11.93 24.50
C ALA A 30 4.49 -12.55 24.67
N ASN A 31 4.17 -13.00 25.88
CA ASN A 31 2.86 -13.58 26.20
C ASN A 31 1.74 -12.54 26.32
N TYR A 32 2.08 -11.26 26.59
CA TYR A 32 1.11 -10.16 26.69
C TYR A 32 0.85 -9.44 25.36
N ILE A 33 1.72 -9.63 24.37
CA ILE A 33 1.54 -9.04 23.05
C ILE A 33 0.64 -9.97 22.23
N TYR A 34 -0.61 -9.56 22.00
CA TYR A 34 -1.52 -10.27 21.10
C TYR A 34 -1.02 -10.17 19.66
N VAL A 35 -0.48 -11.27 19.15
CA VAL A 35 -0.02 -11.40 17.76
C VAL A 35 -1.15 -12.04 16.96
N SER A 36 -1.66 -11.35 15.94
CA SER A 36 -2.67 -11.95 15.06
C SER A 36 -2.06 -13.09 14.24
N LYS A 37 -2.89 -13.98 13.70
CA LYS A 37 -2.48 -15.20 13.00
C LYS A 37 -1.49 -14.96 11.83
N ASN A 38 -1.41 -13.72 11.33
CA ASN A 38 -0.60 -13.31 10.18
C ASN A 38 0.51 -12.30 10.55
N GLU A 39 0.72 -12.01 11.83
CA GLU A 39 1.75 -11.09 12.30
C GLU A 39 2.86 -11.88 13.04
N THR A 40 4.06 -11.31 13.15
CA THR A 40 5.13 -11.90 13.97
C THR A 40 5.30 -11.11 15.27
N LEU A 41 5.84 -11.78 16.30
CA LEU A 41 6.14 -11.12 17.57
C LEU A 41 7.15 -9.98 17.40
N LEU A 42 8.16 -10.17 16.54
CA LEU A 42 9.16 -9.16 16.22
C LEU A 42 8.53 -7.90 15.61
N TYR A 43 7.57 -8.09 14.70
CA TYR A 43 6.80 -7.00 14.09
C TYR A 43 6.05 -6.17 15.14
N LYS A 44 5.37 -6.81 16.09
CA LYS A 44 4.64 -6.11 17.17
C LYS A 44 5.56 -5.29 18.08
N ILE A 45 6.74 -5.83 18.38
CA ILE A 45 7.75 -5.12 19.18
C ILE A 45 8.24 -3.88 18.42
N GLN A 46 8.54 -4.01 17.13
CA GLN A 46 8.94 -2.87 16.30
C GLN A 46 7.82 -1.82 16.17
N GLN A 47 6.58 -2.27 16.01
CA GLN A 47 5.40 -1.44 15.96
C GLN A 47 5.24 -0.60 17.24
N GLN A 48 5.41 -1.19 18.43
CA GLN A 48 5.36 -0.46 19.71
C GLN A 48 6.49 0.56 19.89
N LEU A 49 7.65 0.33 19.29
CA LEU A 49 8.79 1.23 19.41
C LEU A 49 8.76 2.39 18.40
N THR A 50 8.07 2.22 17.27
CA THR A 50 8.17 3.15 16.13
C THR A 50 6.88 3.91 15.84
N TYR A 51 5.72 3.41 16.28
CA TYR A 51 4.44 4.06 15.97
C TYR A 51 4.20 5.29 16.84
N SER A 52 3.91 6.41 16.16
CA SER A 52 3.34 7.59 16.80
C SER A 52 1.88 7.36 17.20
N LYS A 53 1.28 8.30 17.95
CA LYS A 53 -0.15 8.22 18.31
C LYS A 53 -1.06 8.14 17.08
N GLU A 54 -0.78 8.92 16.03
CA GLU A 54 -1.54 8.90 14.78
C GLU A 54 -1.36 7.57 14.02
N ASP A 55 -0.17 6.97 14.05
CA ASP A 55 0.06 5.65 13.45
C ASP A 55 -0.76 4.56 14.16
N TRP A 56 -0.87 4.66 15.49
CA TRP A 56 -1.74 3.79 16.28
C TRP A 56 -3.23 4.01 16.02
N GLU A 57 -3.66 5.22 15.72
CA GLU A 57 -5.04 5.51 15.32
C GLU A 57 -5.34 4.89 13.96
N ASN A 58 -4.47 5.12 12.97
CA ASN A 58 -4.61 4.55 11.62
C ASN A 58 -4.58 3.01 11.64
N TYR A 59 -3.65 2.41 12.38
CA TYR A 59 -3.60 0.95 12.52
C TYR A 59 -4.87 0.39 13.15
N ARG A 60 -5.38 1.02 14.22
CA ARG A 60 -6.64 0.60 14.85
C ARG A 60 -7.84 0.78 13.93
N THR A 61 -7.91 1.87 13.19
CA THR A 61 -8.96 2.12 12.19
C THR A 61 -8.93 1.05 11.11
N ASN A 62 -7.75 0.74 10.54
CA ASN A 62 -7.59 -0.31 9.54
C ASN A 62 -8.00 -1.69 10.10
N GLN A 63 -7.56 -2.04 11.31
CA GLN A 63 -7.93 -3.31 11.95
C GLN A 63 -9.42 -3.40 12.26
N ARG A 64 -10.05 -2.29 12.70
CA ARG A 64 -11.49 -2.23 12.96
C ARG A 64 -12.28 -2.44 11.67
N ILE A 65 -11.91 -1.75 10.60
CA ILE A 65 -12.56 -1.89 9.28
C ILE A 65 -12.41 -3.32 8.74
N LEU A 66 -11.24 -3.93 8.90
CA LEU A 66 -10.97 -5.33 8.50
C LEU A 66 -11.75 -6.35 9.34
N ALA A 67 -11.95 -6.08 10.64
CA ALA A 67 -12.72 -6.95 11.53
C ALA A 67 -14.24 -6.82 11.31
N GLU A 68 -14.71 -5.63 10.96
CA GLU A 68 -16.10 -5.36 10.60
C GLU A 68 -16.48 -5.91 9.22
N ASN A 69 -15.49 -6.26 8.39
CA ASN A 69 -15.70 -6.73 7.01
C ASN A 69 -14.74 -7.89 6.68
N PRO A 70 -14.96 -9.08 7.30
CA PRO A 70 -14.13 -10.25 7.08
C PRO A 70 -14.23 -10.72 5.62
N THR A 71 -13.09 -11.11 5.05
CA THR A 71 -13.03 -11.75 3.73
C THR A 71 -13.46 -13.21 3.84
N ASP A 72 -14.45 -13.62 3.04
CA ASP A 72 -14.61 -15.01 2.65
C ASP A 72 -13.49 -15.33 1.64
N GLY A 73 -12.51 -16.11 2.08
CA GLY A 73 -11.37 -16.48 1.25
C GLY A 73 -11.79 -17.37 0.08
N SER A 74 -11.99 -16.77 -1.10
CA SER A 74 -12.05 -17.45 -2.41
C SER A 74 -12.02 -16.36 -3.50
N GLY A 75 -11.23 -16.40 -4.56
CA GLY A 75 -10.28 -17.39 -5.04
C GLY A 75 -9.22 -16.71 -5.93
N VAL A 76 -8.08 -17.39 -6.07
CA VAL A 76 -7.03 -17.02 -7.01
C VAL A 76 -7.27 -17.83 -8.28
N THR A 77 -7.62 -17.16 -9.38
CA THR A 77 -7.59 -17.74 -10.73
C THR A 77 -6.30 -17.34 -11.44
N GLU A 78 -5.54 -18.35 -11.88
CA GLU A 78 -4.44 -18.18 -12.84
C GLU A 78 -4.97 -17.59 -14.15
N VAL A 79 -4.28 -16.58 -14.70
CA VAL A 79 -4.56 -16.13 -16.07
C VAL A 79 -3.26 -16.06 -16.88
N SER A 80 -3.34 -16.79 -17.99
CA SER A 80 -2.45 -16.91 -19.15
C SER A 80 -1.72 -15.62 -19.56
N ALA A 81 -0.47 -15.79 -19.98
CA ALA A 81 0.35 -14.74 -20.58
C ALA A 81 -0.28 -14.21 -21.88
N ALA A 82 -0.53 -12.89 -21.91
CA ALA A 82 -0.91 -12.08 -23.05
C ALA A 82 -0.09 -10.76 -22.98
N PRO A 83 -0.12 -9.90 -24.02
CA PRO A 83 0.98 -8.99 -24.41
C PRO A 83 1.44 -8.08 -23.28
N ASP A 84 2.71 -7.68 -23.33
CA ASP A 84 3.48 -7.05 -22.24
C ASP A 84 2.60 -6.23 -21.28
N LYS A 85 2.24 -6.88 -20.15
CA LYS A 85 1.20 -6.45 -19.19
C LYS A 85 1.43 -5.03 -18.65
N TYR A 86 2.63 -4.49 -18.82
CA TYR A 86 3.05 -3.19 -18.35
C TYR A 86 2.76 -2.03 -19.32
N ASP A 87 2.46 -2.31 -20.60
CA ASP A 87 2.26 -1.25 -21.61
C ASP A 87 0.94 -0.48 -21.46
N ILE A 88 0.01 -0.96 -20.63
CA ILE A 88 -1.32 -0.36 -20.42
C ILE A 88 -1.38 0.67 -19.29
N TYR A 89 -0.32 0.79 -18.49
CA TYR A 89 -0.33 1.70 -17.34
C TYR A 89 -0.07 3.13 -17.80
N PRO A 90 -0.74 4.13 -17.20
CA PRO A 90 -0.53 5.53 -17.58
C PRO A 90 0.91 5.97 -17.29
N VAL A 91 1.53 6.62 -18.28
CA VAL A 91 2.89 7.18 -18.21
C VAL A 91 2.85 8.70 -18.36
N ASP A 92 3.65 9.40 -17.55
CA ASP A 92 3.90 10.83 -17.71
C ASP A 92 4.85 11.06 -18.89
N ILE A 93 4.32 11.52 -20.03
CA ILE A 93 5.12 11.74 -21.24
C ILE A 93 6.23 12.79 -21.04
N ASN A 94 6.07 13.69 -20.07
CA ASN A 94 7.07 14.72 -19.79
C ASN A 94 8.32 14.15 -19.10
N LYS A 95 8.20 12.98 -18.47
CA LYS A 95 9.30 12.27 -17.80
C LYS A 95 9.95 11.19 -18.66
N VAL A 96 9.35 10.82 -19.79
CA VAL A 96 9.91 9.84 -20.72
C VAL A 96 11.17 10.44 -21.39
N PRO A 97 12.31 9.72 -21.47
CA PRO A 97 13.49 10.20 -22.19
C PRO A 97 13.19 10.44 -23.68
N GLU A 98 13.82 11.46 -24.28
CA GLU A 98 13.53 11.93 -25.66
C GLU A 98 13.59 10.81 -26.70
N GLU A 99 14.54 9.88 -26.54
CA GLU A 99 14.73 8.72 -27.40
C GLU A 99 13.53 7.74 -27.42
N PHE A 100 12.70 7.73 -26.38
CA PHE A 100 11.51 6.87 -26.25
C PHE A 100 10.19 7.64 -26.41
N LYS A 101 10.20 8.98 -26.34
CA LYS A 101 8.99 9.81 -26.42
C LYS A 101 8.16 9.57 -27.67
N LYS A 102 8.81 9.39 -28.82
CA LYS A 102 8.11 9.20 -30.09
C LYS A 102 7.26 7.92 -30.07
N GLU A 103 7.83 6.83 -29.56
CA GLU A 103 7.13 5.55 -29.46
C GLU A 103 5.95 5.65 -28.50
N GLU A 104 6.15 6.29 -27.35
CA GLU A 104 5.10 6.45 -26.34
C GLU A 104 3.96 7.36 -26.84
N LEU A 105 4.28 8.44 -27.56
CA LEU A 105 3.28 9.28 -28.22
C LEU A 105 2.49 8.52 -29.29
N GLU A 106 3.12 7.64 -30.06
CA GLU A 106 2.42 6.80 -31.03
C GLU A 106 1.43 5.83 -30.34
N LYS A 107 1.79 5.28 -29.18
CA LYS A 107 0.89 4.45 -28.37
C LYS A 107 -0.29 5.26 -27.82
N LEU A 108 -0.04 6.44 -27.27
CA LEU A 108 -1.07 7.33 -26.77
C LEU A 108 -2.04 7.80 -27.87
N ASN A 109 -1.53 8.09 -29.07
CA ASN A 109 -2.36 8.49 -30.21
C ASN A 109 -3.20 7.34 -30.79
N LYS A 110 -2.72 6.09 -30.67
CA LYS A 110 -3.49 4.89 -31.06
C LYS A 110 -4.56 4.53 -30.02
N ALA A 111 -4.41 4.99 -28.78
CA ALA A 111 -5.37 4.74 -27.73
C ALA A 111 -6.59 5.65 -27.92
N ASP A 112 -7.77 5.05 -28.03
CA ASP A 112 -9.05 5.77 -28.18
C ASP A 112 -9.57 6.22 -26.80
N PHE A 113 -8.90 7.21 -26.20
CA PHE A 113 -9.31 7.76 -24.90
C PHE A 113 -10.61 8.57 -24.96
N GLU A 114 -11.02 9.03 -26.13
CA GLU A 114 -12.27 9.79 -26.32
C GLU A 114 -13.51 8.92 -26.08
N SER A 115 -13.38 7.61 -26.33
CA SER A 115 -14.43 6.63 -26.04
C SER A 115 -14.65 6.37 -24.54
N LEU A 116 -13.73 6.81 -23.67
CA LEU A 116 -13.80 6.54 -22.24
C LEU A 116 -14.88 7.38 -21.55
N ILE A 117 -15.74 6.71 -20.80
CA ILE A 117 -16.81 7.34 -20.02
C ILE A 117 -16.28 7.62 -18.61
N VAL A 118 -16.31 8.87 -18.17
CA VAL A 118 -15.96 9.24 -16.79
C VAL A 118 -16.99 8.64 -15.84
N ALA A 119 -16.52 7.85 -14.87
CA ALA A 119 -17.39 7.15 -13.94
C ALA A 119 -18.10 8.12 -12.99
N LYS A 120 -19.41 7.92 -12.81
CA LYS A 120 -20.21 8.69 -11.83
C LYS A 120 -20.04 8.21 -10.40
N LYS A 121 -19.78 6.90 -10.24
CA LYS A 121 -19.52 6.23 -8.96
C LYS A 121 -18.13 5.63 -9.03
N ALA A 122 -17.30 5.94 -8.05
CA ALA A 122 -15.91 5.52 -7.97
C ALA A 122 -15.52 5.38 -6.48
N PRO A 123 -14.47 4.62 -6.15
CA PRO A 123 -13.93 4.63 -4.79
C PRO A 123 -13.43 6.04 -4.47
N ASP A 124 -13.58 6.46 -3.21
CA ASP A 124 -12.83 7.60 -2.71
C ASP A 124 -11.38 7.23 -2.35
N ASN A 125 -10.62 8.16 -1.77
CA ASN A 125 -9.23 7.91 -1.39
C ASN A 125 -9.09 6.80 -0.33
N GLU A 126 -10.03 6.71 0.60
CA GLU A 126 -9.98 5.74 1.70
C GLU A 126 -10.41 4.36 1.20
N ASP A 127 -11.48 4.30 0.41
CA ASP A 127 -11.93 3.09 -0.28
C ASP A 127 -10.82 2.50 -1.14
N ALA A 128 -10.18 3.31 -1.97
CA ALA A 128 -9.09 2.87 -2.85
C ALA A 128 -7.89 2.36 -2.04
N GLN A 129 -7.55 3.02 -0.93
CA GLN A 129 -6.47 2.57 -0.04
C GLN A 129 -6.79 1.21 0.59
N ILE A 130 -8.01 1.02 1.07
CA ILE A 130 -8.44 -0.25 1.69
C ILE A 130 -8.42 -1.38 0.65
N ALA A 131 -8.96 -1.12 -0.55
CA ALA A 131 -8.96 -2.07 -1.65
C ALA A 131 -7.53 -2.52 -2.01
N LEU A 132 -6.58 -1.59 -2.06
CA LEU A 132 -5.17 -1.91 -2.35
C LEU A 132 -4.44 -2.60 -1.19
N ILE A 133 -4.79 -2.29 0.06
CA ILE A 133 -4.26 -3.03 1.22
C ILE A 133 -4.71 -4.50 1.15
N ARG A 134 -5.96 -4.76 0.76
CA ARG A 134 -6.46 -6.13 0.56
C ARG A 134 -5.76 -6.81 -0.62
N PHE A 135 -5.70 -6.14 -1.77
CA PHE A 135 -5.04 -6.66 -2.97
C PHE A 135 -3.56 -7.03 -2.76
N THR A 136 -2.86 -6.32 -1.87
CA THR A 136 -1.44 -6.57 -1.56
C THR A 136 -1.22 -7.49 -0.37
N ASP A 137 -2.23 -8.22 0.10
CA ASP A 137 -2.18 -9.07 1.29
C ASP A 137 -1.60 -8.34 2.52
N ARG A 138 -2.04 -7.09 2.72
CA ARG A 138 -1.63 -6.18 3.80
C ARG A 138 -0.19 -5.68 3.76
N LYS A 139 0.65 -6.12 2.82
CA LYS A 139 2.04 -5.62 2.68
C LYS A 139 2.10 -4.10 2.50
N LEU A 140 1.06 -3.51 1.90
CA LEU A 140 0.97 -2.06 1.70
C LEU A 140 0.85 -1.29 3.01
N THR A 141 0.28 -1.93 4.05
CA THR A 141 0.09 -1.31 5.36
C THR A 141 1.44 -0.86 5.93
N ASP A 142 2.47 -1.69 5.80
CA ASP A 142 3.79 -1.37 6.34
C ASP A 142 4.44 -0.22 5.57
N VAL A 143 4.30 -0.20 4.24
CA VAL A 143 4.80 0.89 3.39
C VAL A 143 4.09 2.21 3.70
N ILE A 144 2.75 2.20 3.79
CA ILE A 144 1.92 3.36 4.15
C ILE A 144 2.37 3.98 5.49
N ILE A 145 2.68 3.13 6.47
CA ILE A 145 3.03 3.59 7.81
C ILE A 145 4.50 4.04 7.89
N GLN A 146 5.43 3.24 7.36
CA GLN A 146 6.86 3.54 7.41
C GLN A 146 7.20 4.78 6.58
N GLN A 147 6.59 4.93 5.41
CA GLN A 147 6.90 6.02 4.48
C GLN A 147 5.93 7.20 4.59
N LYS A 148 5.00 7.15 5.55
CA LYS A 148 3.96 8.17 5.78
C LYS A 148 3.15 8.47 4.51
N ILE A 149 2.83 7.43 3.73
CA ILE A 149 2.12 7.55 2.45
C ILE A 149 0.60 7.43 2.66
N ASN A 150 -0.17 8.25 1.95
CA ASN A 150 -1.59 8.06 1.68
C ASN A 150 -1.79 7.74 0.20
N ILE A 151 -2.76 6.89 -0.11
CA ILE A 151 -3.21 6.73 -1.51
C ILE A 151 -4.17 7.88 -1.85
N LYS A 152 -3.97 8.48 -3.03
CA LYS A 152 -4.88 9.44 -3.64
C LYS A 152 -5.39 8.89 -4.95
N VAL A 153 -6.71 8.92 -5.13
CA VAL A 153 -7.35 8.46 -6.36
C VAL A 153 -7.66 9.66 -7.26
N GLY A 154 -7.36 9.50 -8.55
CA GLY A 154 -7.64 10.49 -9.58
C GLY A 154 -9.00 10.29 -10.24
N LYS A 155 -9.10 10.78 -11.47
CA LYS A 155 -10.25 10.53 -12.33
C LYS A 155 -10.36 9.04 -12.65
N CYS A 156 -11.59 8.53 -12.54
CA CYS A 156 -11.94 7.15 -12.82
C CYS A 156 -12.80 7.06 -14.07
N TYR A 157 -12.63 5.96 -14.81
CA TYR A 157 -13.37 5.67 -16.03
C TYR A 157 -14.14 4.38 -15.88
N GLU A 158 -15.35 4.30 -16.45
CA GLU A 158 -16.14 3.07 -16.45
C GLU A 158 -15.38 1.98 -17.22
N ASN A 159 -15.16 0.83 -16.58
CA ASN A 159 -14.50 -0.30 -17.21
C ASN A 159 -15.55 -1.33 -17.63
N PRO A 160 -15.73 -1.59 -18.94
CA PRO A 160 -16.70 -2.56 -19.42
C PRO A 160 -16.36 -4.00 -19.02
N GLN A 161 -15.09 -4.27 -18.66
CA GLN A 161 -14.62 -5.58 -18.18
C GLN A 161 -14.98 -5.78 -16.70
N LYS A 162 -16.25 -5.65 -16.35
CA LYS A 162 -16.72 -5.81 -14.97
C LYS A 162 -16.81 -7.27 -14.50
N ASP A 163 -16.66 -8.23 -15.42
CA ASP A 163 -16.96 -9.65 -15.17
C ASP A 163 -18.36 -9.81 -14.55
N ASP A 164 -18.48 -10.55 -13.45
CA ASP A 164 -19.72 -10.76 -12.70
C ASP A 164 -20.01 -9.63 -11.68
N ASN A 165 -19.18 -8.59 -11.61
CA ASN A 165 -19.32 -7.51 -10.64
C ASN A 165 -20.39 -6.49 -11.04
N PHE A 166 -21.01 -5.87 -10.04
CA PHE A 166 -21.98 -4.79 -10.22
C PHE A 166 -21.36 -3.58 -10.94
N SER A 167 -20.18 -3.14 -10.51
CA SER A 167 -19.46 -2.02 -11.12
C SER A 167 -17.96 -2.29 -11.18
N CYS A 168 -17.31 -1.82 -12.24
CA CYS A 168 -15.87 -1.79 -12.36
C CYS A 168 -15.44 -0.44 -12.96
N VAL A 169 -14.42 0.17 -12.36
CA VAL A 169 -13.85 1.43 -12.82
C VAL A 169 -12.33 1.33 -12.82
N SER A 170 -11.68 2.01 -13.76
CA SER A 170 -10.22 2.09 -13.83
C SER A 170 -9.78 3.48 -13.41
N CYS A 171 -8.95 3.56 -12.38
CA CYS A 171 -8.52 4.82 -11.78
C CYS A 171 -7.00 4.87 -11.69
N MET A 172 -6.45 6.05 -11.94
CA MET A 172 -5.07 6.33 -11.59
C MET A 172 -4.96 6.60 -10.08
N ILE A 173 -3.87 6.14 -9.47
CA ILE A 173 -3.54 6.41 -8.07
C ILE A 173 -2.25 7.21 -7.98
N LEU A 174 -2.09 7.91 -6.86
CA LEU A 174 -0.92 8.67 -6.50
C LEU A 174 -0.53 8.35 -5.06
N LEU A 175 0.75 8.10 -4.84
CA LEU A 175 1.31 7.93 -3.49
C LEU A 175 1.66 9.31 -2.96
N TYR A 176 0.94 9.77 -1.93
CA TYR A 176 1.14 11.08 -1.32
C TYR A 176 1.85 10.95 0.01
N ASN A 177 3.06 11.50 0.14
CA ASN A 177 3.78 11.54 1.40
C ASN A 177 3.25 12.67 2.29
N ARG A 178 2.64 12.32 3.42
CA ARG A 178 2.01 13.26 4.37
C ARG A 178 3.02 14.21 5.02
N GLU A 179 4.25 13.75 5.24
CA GLU A 179 5.30 14.51 5.91
C GLU A 179 5.93 15.53 4.95
N LYS A 180 6.32 15.07 3.76
CA LYS A 180 6.88 15.92 2.71
C LYS A 180 5.84 16.84 2.05
N LYS A 181 4.55 16.52 2.24
CA LYS A 181 3.40 17.16 1.61
C LYS A 181 3.51 17.17 0.08
N ASP A 182 4.08 16.11 -0.45
CA ASP A 182 4.36 15.96 -1.88
C ASP A 182 4.09 14.52 -2.30
N TRP A 183 3.87 14.32 -3.59
CA TRP A 183 3.74 12.98 -4.12
C TRP A 183 5.12 12.30 -4.20
N VAL A 184 5.14 10.97 -4.12
CA VAL A 184 6.36 10.16 -4.21
C VAL A 184 6.16 9.04 -5.22
N GLU A 185 7.24 8.62 -5.87
CA GLU A 185 7.24 7.39 -6.66
C GLU A 185 7.17 6.18 -5.71
N ALA A 186 6.74 5.04 -6.22
CA ALA A 186 6.81 3.80 -5.45
C ALA A 186 8.25 3.58 -4.99
N PRO A 187 8.50 3.11 -3.76
CA PRO A 187 9.85 2.91 -3.26
C PRO A 187 10.67 2.02 -4.20
N ASP A 188 11.92 2.41 -4.48
CA ASP A 188 12.87 1.61 -5.26
C ASP A 188 13.11 0.27 -4.55
N GLY A 189 12.65 -0.82 -5.17
CA GLY A 189 12.76 -2.19 -4.64
C GLY A 189 11.38 -2.84 -4.51
N ASP A 190 11.10 -3.75 -5.45
CA ASP A 190 9.80 -4.33 -5.80
C ASP A 190 8.76 -3.25 -6.16
N ASN A 191 8.32 -3.22 -7.43
CA ASN A 191 7.23 -2.38 -7.95
C ASN A 191 5.92 -2.66 -7.19
N PHE A 192 5.86 -2.19 -5.96
CA PHE A 192 4.93 -2.64 -4.93
C PHE A 192 3.53 -2.11 -5.21
N LEU A 193 3.45 -0.91 -5.80
CA LEU A 193 2.25 -0.38 -6.41
C LEU A 193 2.55 0.23 -7.77
N LYS A 194 1.62 0.03 -8.71
CA LYS A 194 1.58 0.65 -10.03
C LYS A 194 0.79 1.95 -10.00
N THR A 195 0.83 2.71 -11.10
CA THR A 195 0.20 4.03 -11.20
C THR A 195 -1.32 3.99 -11.37
N ALA A 196 -1.92 2.84 -11.70
CA ALA A 196 -3.35 2.73 -11.90
C ALA A 196 -3.84 1.31 -11.59
N TYR A 197 -5.12 1.19 -11.25
CA TYR A 197 -5.76 -0.09 -10.92
C TYR A 197 -7.22 -0.10 -11.38
N ASP A 198 -7.74 -1.31 -11.55
CA ASP A 198 -9.17 -1.53 -11.61
C ASP A 198 -9.72 -1.65 -10.19
N PHE A 199 -10.80 -0.93 -9.92
CA PHE A 199 -11.58 -1.02 -8.71
C PHE A 199 -12.99 -1.54 -9.05
N TYR A 200 -13.46 -2.55 -8.34
CA TYR A 200 -14.76 -3.16 -8.60
C TYR A 200 -15.57 -3.37 -7.32
N GLN A 201 -16.90 -3.40 -7.46
CA GLN A 201 -17.85 -3.75 -6.40
C GLN A 201 -18.66 -4.96 -6.85
N PRO A 202 -18.71 -6.06 -6.08
CA PRO A 202 -19.51 -7.23 -6.45
C PRO A 202 -21.02 -6.92 -6.43
N SER A 203 -21.50 -6.14 -5.46
CA SER A 203 -22.88 -5.62 -5.43
C SER A 203 -22.98 -4.12 -5.10
N ASP A 204 -24.17 -3.52 -5.26
CA ASP A 204 -24.35 -2.09 -5.02
C ASP A 204 -24.20 -1.73 -3.53
N GLY A 205 -23.20 -0.90 -3.23
CA GLY A 205 -22.93 -0.45 -1.86
C GLY A 205 -22.02 -1.39 -1.08
N GLU A 206 -21.57 -2.49 -1.70
CA GLU A 206 -20.48 -3.30 -1.16
C GLU A 206 -19.14 -2.57 -1.21
N GLN A 207 -18.14 -3.15 -0.56
CA GLN A 207 -16.80 -2.57 -0.54
C GLN A 207 -16.16 -2.64 -1.91
N TRP A 208 -15.32 -1.65 -2.20
CA TRP A 208 -14.46 -1.68 -3.38
C TRP A 208 -13.33 -2.68 -3.16
N GLU A 209 -13.09 -3.51 -4.16
CA GLU A 209 -11.92 -4.37 -4.28
C GLU A 209 -11.04 -3.87 -5.42
N ALA A 210 -9.76 -4.26 -5.42
CA ALA A 210 -8.79 -3.85 -6.42
C ALA A 210 -8.18 -5.05 -7.13
N ARG A 211 -7.80 -4.84 -8.40
CA ARG A 211 -7.02 -5.78 -9.20
C ARG A 211 -6.13 -5.03 -10.18
N ASP A 212 -5.24 -5.77 -10.85
CA ASP A 212 -4.44 -5.21 -11.93
C ASP A 212 -5.32 -4.52 -12.99
N LEU A 213 -4.86 -3.37 -13.46
CA LEU A 213 -5.50 -2.59 -14.52
C LEU A 213 -5.77 -3.46 -15.76
N THR A 214 -6.96 -3.36 -16.33
CA THR A 214 -7.27 -4.02 -17.60
C THR A 214 -7.69 -3.07 -18.73
N LEU A 215 -7.99 -1.82 -18.39
CA LEU A 215 -8.33 -0.76 -19.33
C LEU A 215 -7.25 0.31 -19.33
N ARG A 216 -6.68 0.59 -20.51
CA ARG A 216 -5.74 1.71 -20.66
C ARG A 216 -6.49 3.02 -20.45
N ILE A 217 -6.04 3.81 -19.49
CA ILE A 217 -6.59 5.15 -19.17
C ILE A 217 -5.50 6.21 -19.38
N PRO A 218 -5.88 7.48 -19.64
CA PRO A 218 -4.90 8.55 -19.78
C PRO A 218 -4.23 8.89 -18.44
N PHE A 219 -3.02 9.44 -18.51
CA PHE A 219 -2.33 9.96 -17.34
C PHE A 219 -3.06 11.19 -16.76
N ASP A 220 -3.36 11.18 -15.47
CA ASP A 220 -4.09 12.24 -14.79
C ASP A 220 -3.14 13.33 -14.25
N TYR A 221 -2.79 14.28 -15.14
CA TYR A 221 -1.95 15.42 -14.79
C TYR A 221 -2.56 16.32 -13.70
N ASP A 222 -3.90 16.38 -13.61
CA ASP A 222 -4.59 17.20 -12.62
C ASP A 222 -4.42 16.62 -11.21
N LEU A 223 -4.44 15.29 -11.08
CA LEU A 223 -4.14 14.60 -9.81
C LEU A 223 -2.75 14.97 -9.30
N PHE A 224 -1.73 14.86 -10.14
CA PHE A 224 -0.36 15.20 -9.77
C PHE A 224 -0.22 16.68 -9.43
N LYS A 225 -0.78 17.57 -10.25
CA LYS A 225 -0.75 19.02 -10.01
C LYS A 225 -1.40 19.40 -8.67
N LYS A 226 -2.50 18.74 -8.30
CA LYS A 226 -3.21 18.96 -7.03
C LYS A 226 -2.38 18.58 -5.80
N TYR A 227 -1.57 17.53 -5.90
CA TYR A 227 -0.80 16.98 -4.79
C TYR A 227 0.71 17.25 -4.87
N THR A 228 1.16 18.02 -5.86
CA THR A 228 2.51 18.56 -5.92
C THR A 228 2.61 19.75 -4.98
N SER A 229 3.59 19.74 -4.07
CA SER A 229 3.85 20.89 -3.22
C SER A 229 4.13 22.12 -4.09
N THR A 230 3.29 23.16 -4.01
CA THR A 230 3.66 24.48 -4.53
C THR A 230 4.74 25.05 -3.62
N ARG A 231 5.99 24.61 -3.77
CA ARG A 231 7.11 25.41 -3.27
C ARG A 231 7.16 26.63 -4.18
N LEU A 232 6.48 27.69 -3.76
CA LEU A 232 6.92 29.03 -4.10
C LEU A 232 8.37 29.11 -3.61
N ASN A 233 9.31 29.08 -4.56
CA ASN A 233 10.68 29.51 -4.31
C ASN A 233 10.69 30.95 -3.79
#